data_AF-A0A7Z9LR64-F1
#
_entry.id   AF-A0A7Z9LR64-F1
#
_cell.length_a   1.000
_cell.length_b   1.000
_cell.length_c   1.000
_cell.angle_alpha   90.00
_cell.angle_beta   90.00
_cell.angle_gamma   90.00
#
_symmetry.space_group_name_H-M   'P 1'
#
loop_
_entity.id
_entity.type
_entity.pdbx_description
1 polymer ?
#
loop_
_entity_poly.entity_id
_entity_poly.type
_entity_poly.pdbx_seq_one_letter_code
_entity_poly.pdbx_strand_id
1 'polypeptide(L)'
;MDAEDVLSKVLDIPITTWRFKSEDDEVKHIGPVAQDFMASFGYGSSDKHITSTDADGVALAAIQGLNLKLTQELEEKQTEIDRL
;
A
#
# COMPACT_ATOMS: atom_id res chain seq x y z
N MET A 1 11.61 -8.87 -0.44
CA MET A 1 10.39 -8.10 -0.14
C MET A 1 9.37 -9.09 0.38
N ASP A 2 8.84 -8.84 1.56
CA ASP A 2 7.81 -9.68 2.18
C ASP A 2 6.44 -9.05 1.87
N ALA A 3 5.49 -9.85 1.35
CA ALA A 3 4.21 -9.35 0.90
C ALA A 3 3.30 -8.90 2.07
N GLU A 4 3.43 -9.53 3.24
CA GLU A 4 2.68 -9.16 4.44
C GLU A 4 3.23 -7.87 5.06
N ASP A 5 4.56 -7.68 5.05
CA ASP A 5 5.20 -6.41 5.44
C ASP A 5 4.76 -5.26 4.52
N VAL A 6 4.73 -5.50 3.20
CA VAL A 6 4.25 -4.48 2.25
C VAL A 6 2.78 -4.17 2.49
N LEU A 7 1.92 -5.17 2.71
CA LEU A 7 0.53 -4.95 3.09
C LEU A 7 0.44 -4.09 4.36
N SER A 8 1.19 -4.42 5.41
CA SER A 8 1.18 -3.66 6.67
C SER A 8 1.52 -2.19 6.43
N LYS A 9 2.59 -1.92 5.68
CA LYS A 9 3.01 -0.55 5.33
C LYS A 9 1.98 0.18 4.46
N VAL A 10 1.30 -0.51 3.55
CA VAL A 10 0.19 0.06 2.77
C VAL A 10 -1.03 0.38 3.64
N LEU A 11 -1.28 -0.38 4.69
CA LEU A 11 -2.35 -0.09 5.64
C LEU A 11 -2.00 1.08 6.59
N ASP A 12 -0.72 1.28 6.88
CA ASP A 12 -0.23 2.34 7.78
C ASP A 12 0.01 3.68 7.07
N ILE A 13 0.29 3.68 5.75
CA ILE A 13 0.62 4.90 5.02
C ILE A 13 -0.62 5.80 4.83
N PRO A 14 -0.53 7.12 5.11
CA PRO A 14 -1.67 8.02 4.93
C PRO A 14 -2.10 8.14 3.47
N ILE A 15 -3.38 7.89 3.20
CA ILE A 15 -4.02 8.25 1.93
C ILE A 15 -4.73 9.58 2.13
N THR A 16 -4.30 10.59 1.39
CA THR A 16 -4.84 11.96 1.50
C THR A 16 -5.19 12.52 0.13
N THR A 17 -5.99 13.58 0.13
CA THR A 17 -6.15 14.42 -1.05
C THR A 17 -5.14 15.55 -0.99
N TRP A 18 -4.37 15.73 -2.06
CA TRP A 18 -3.34 16.76 -2.13
C TRP A 18 -3.23 17.32 -3.56
N ARG A 19 -2.47 18.40 -3.72
CA ARG A 19 -2.12 18.99 -5.02
C ARG A 19 -0.68 19.48 -5.00
N PHE A 20 -0.02 19.53 -6.15
CA PHE A 20 1.25 20.23 -6.24
C PHE A 20 1.04 21.74 -6.12
N LYS A 21 2.02 22.43 -5.55
CA LYS A 21 1.95 23.90 -5.39
C LYS A 21 1.88 24.65 -6.73
N SER A 22 2.42 24.05 -7.78
CA SER A 22 2.43 24.60 -9.15
C SER A 22 1.17 24.27 -9.96
N GLU A 23 0.28 23.44 -9.43
CA GLU A 23 -0.98 23.10 -10.09
C GLU A 23 -2.08 24.11 -9.75
N ASP A 24 -3.07 24.15 -10.63
CA ASP A 24 -4.31 24.89 -10.41
C ASP A 24 -5.04 24.39 -9.14
N ASP A 25 -5.83 25.27 -8.52
CA ASP A 25 -6.59 24.95 -7.30
C ASP A 25 -7.68 23.89 -7.52
N GLU A 26 -8.11 23.66 -8.76
CA GLU A 26 -9.07 22.62 -9.12
C GLU A 26 -8.45 21.21 -9.20
N VAL A 27 -7.13 21.11 -9.34
CA VAL A 27 -6.44 19.81 -9.43
C VAL A 27 -6.41 19.14 -8.07
N LYS A 28 -6.75 17.84 -8.05
CA LYS A 28 -6.73 17.01 -6.86
C LYS A 28 -6.14 15.65 -7.20
N HIS A 29 -5.10 15.29 -6.48
CA HIS A 29 -4.54 13.94 -6.43
C HIS A 29 -5.04 13.23 -5.19
N ILE A 30 -5.09 11.91 -5.26
CA ILE A 30 -5.39 11.03 -4.12
C ILE A 30 -4.28 10.00 -4.00
N GLY A 31 -3.79 9.81 -2.79
CA GLY A 31 -2.74 8.84 -2.51
C GLY A 31 -1.80 9.30 -1.39
N PRO A 32 -0.74 8.53 -1.13
CA PRO A 32 0.33 8.99 -0.27
C PRO A 32 1.10 10.12 -0.95
N VAL A 33 1.69 11.00 -0.13
CA VAL A 33 2.71 11.94 -0.62
C VAL A 33 4.03 11.19 -0.81
N ALA A 34 4.89 11.72 -1.69
CA ALA A 34 6.12 11.02 -2.10
C ALA A 34 7.11 10.79 -0.94
N GLN A 35 7.19 11.71 0.04
CA GLN A 35 8.05 11.56 1.22
C GLN A 35 7.62 10.38 2.09
N ASP A 36 6.32 10.24 2.35
CA ASP A 36 5.78 9.14 3.17
C ASP A 36 5.95 7.80 2.45
N PHE A 37 5.75 7.80 1.12
CA PHE A 37 5.98 6.61 0.29
C PHE A 37 7.44 6.17 0.34
N MET A 38 8.38 7.10 0.16
CA MET A 38 9.80 6.81 0.26
C MET A 38 10.20 6.33 1.67
N ALA A 39 9.69 6.97 2.72
CA ALA A 39 9.97 6.59 4.10
C ALA A 39 9.45 5.17 4.41
N SER A 40 8.32 4.77 3.82
CA SER A 40 7.70 3.46 4.05
C SER A 40 8.37 2.34 3.24
N PHE A 41 8.66 2.59 1.96
CA PHE A 41 9.05 1.53 1.01
C PHE A 41 10.50 1.62 0.52
N GLY A 42 11.14 2.78 0.61
CA GLY A 42 12.51 3.00 0.12
C GLY A 42 12.66 2.96 -1.40
N TYR A 43 11.55 2.98 -2.16
CA TYR A 43 11.55 3.03 -3.62
C TYR A 43 11.41 4.47 -4.13
N GLY A 44 11.82 4.68 -5.39
CA GLY A 44 11.83 5.98 -6.05
C GLY A 44 13.24 6.59 -6.15
N SER A 45 13.46 7.39 -7.18
CA SER A 45 14.71 8.13 -7.41
C SER A 45 14.73 9.52 -6.73
N SER A 46 13.61 9.93 -6.12
CA SER A 46 13.39 11.27 -5.57
C SER A 46 12.22 11.25 -4.59
N ASP A 47 12.27 12.09 -3.55
CA ASP A 47 11.21 12.26 -2.54
C ASP A 47 10.09 13.20 -3.01
N LYS A 48 10.07 13.56 -4.30
CA LYS A 48 9.12 14.52 -4.89
C LYS A 48 8.09 13.89 -5.83
N HIS A 49 8.29 12.64 -6.23
CA HIS A 49 7.35 11.93 -7.08
C HIS A 49 7.37 10.44 -6.77
N ILE A 50 6.22 9.80 -6.96
CA ILE A 50 6.11 8.34 -6.97
C ILE A 50 6.01 7.94 -8.43
N THR A 51 6.86 7.02 -8.89
CA THR A 51 6.72 6.51 -10.26
C THR A 51 5.53 5.57 -10.32
N SER A 52 4.81 5.52 -11.44
CA SER A 52 3.72 4.56 -11.61
C SER A 52 4.21 3.12 -11.42
N THR A 53 5.42 2.80 -11.89
CA THR A 53 6.04 1.49 -11.70
C THR A 53 6.23 1.11 -10.23
N ASP A 54 6.70 2.05 -9.39
CA ASP A 54 6.86 1.78 -7.95
C ASP A 54 5.50 1.66 -7.25
N ALA A 55 4.55 2.53 -7.58
CA ALA A 55 3.19 2.48 -7.04
C ALA A 55 2.49 1.16 -7.39
N ASP A 56 2.57 0.75 -8.66
CA ASP A 56 1.98 -0.49 -9.16
C ASP A 56 2.65 -1.71 -8.50
N GLY A 57 3.98 -1.69 -8.34
CA GLY A 57 4.72 -2.75 -7.67
C GLY A 57 4.31 -2.92 -6.21
N VAL A 58 4.19 -1.82 -5.46
CA VAL A 58 3.69 -1.82 -4.08
C VAL A 58 2.25 -2.33 -4.01
N ALA A 59 1.37 -1.89 -4.92
CA ALA A 59 -0.02 -2.32 -4.97
C ALA A 59 -0.15 -3.84 -5.22
N LEU A 60 0.59 -4.37 -6.21
CA LEU A 60 0.59 -5.79 -6.53
C LEU A 60 1.11 -6.64 -5.36
N ALA A 61 2.18 -6.20 -4.70
CA ALA A 61 2.71 -6.89 -3.52
C ALA A 61 1.74 -6.86 -2.34
N ALA A 62 1.06 -5.73 -2.09
CA ALA A 62 0.03 -5.64 -1.06
C ALA A 62 -1.18 -6.54 -1.35
N ILE A 63 -1.59 -6.69 -2.61
CA ILE A 63 -2.64 -7.63 -3.01
C ILE A 63 -2.23 -9.08 -2.70
N GLN A 64 -0.98 -9.45 -2.97
CA GLN A 64 -0.46 -10.77 -2.61
C GLN A 64 -0.47 -10.98 -1.09
N GLY A 65 -0.02 -9.99 -0.33
CA GLY A 65 -0.06 -10.03 1.14
C GLY A 65 -1.47 -10.17 1.69
N LEU A 66 -2.44 -9.46 1.10
CA LEU A 66 -3.84 -9.56 1.48
C LEU A 66 -4.40 -10.96 1.22
N ASN A 67 -4.07 -11.55 0.07
CA ASN A 67 -4.49 -12.91 -0.24
C ASN A 67 -3.91 -13.92 0.77
N LEU A 68 -2.63 -13.80 1.12
CA LEU A 68 -1.99 -14.66 2.12
C LEU A 68 -2.71 -14.58 3.47
N LYS A 69 -2.94 -13.35 3.97
CA LYS A 69 -3.66 -13.10 5.22
C LYS A 69 -5.07 -13.71 5.21
N LEU A 70 -5.81 -13.51 4.12
CA LEU A 70 -7.17 -14.05 3.98
C LEU A 70 -7.18 -15.58 3.94
N THR A 71 -6.25 -16.21 3.22
CA THR A 71 -6.13 -17.67 3.19
C THR A 71 -5.87 -18.23 4.57
N GLN A 72 -4.93 -17.63 5.32
CA GLN A 72 -4.64 -18.06 6.69
C GLN A 72 -5.87 -17.92 7.61
N GLU A 73 -6.52 -16.75 7.62
CA GLU A 73 -7.71 -16.53 8.45
C GLU A 73 -8.87 -17.49 8.10
N LEU A 74 -9.02 -17.85 6.83
CA LEU A 74 -10.02 -18.82 6.37
C LEU A 74 -9.69 -20.24 6.84
N GLU A 75 -8.43 -20.67 6.77
CA GLU A 75 -7.99 -21.98 7.26
C GLU A 75 -8.16 -22.11 8.79
N GLU A 76 -7.84 -21.06 9.53
CA GLU A 76 -8.05 -20.99 10.98
C GLU A 76 -9.53 -21.13 11.34
N LYS A 77 -10.41 -20.39 10.65
CA LYS A 77 -11.87 -20.48 10.84
C LYS A 77 -12.43 -21.83 10.43
N GLN A 78 -11.94 -22.42 9.34
CA GLN A 78 -12.37 -23.76 8.93
C GLN A 78 -12.00 -24.81 9.99
N THR A 79 -10.80 -24.71 10.55
CA THR A 79 -10.34 -25.59 11.63
C THR A 79 -11.18 -25.45 12.89
N GLU A 80 -11.65 -24.24 13.22
CA GLU A 80 -12.57 -24.00 14.35
C GLU A 80 -13.93 -24.67 14.10
N ILE A 81 -14.49 -24.50 12.89
CA ILE A 81 -15.76 -25.11 12.49
C ILE A 81 -15.67 -26.64 12.56
N ASP A 82 -14.58 -27.24 12.08
CA ASP A 82 -14.40 -28.70 12.06
C ASP A 82 -14.27 -29.32 13.46
N ARG A 83 -14.03 -28.49 14.50
CA ARG A 83 -13.91 -28.92 15.90
C ARG A 83 -15.22 -28.83 16.70
N LEU A 84 -16.27 -28.23 16.13
CA LEU A 84 -17.61 -28.11 16.74
C LEU A 84 -18.47 -29.35 16.46
#